data_AF-A0AAD8N0E5-F1
#
_entry.id   AF-A0AAD8N0E5-F1
#
_cell.length_a   1.000
_cell.length_b   1.000
_cell.length_c   1.000
_cell.angle_alpha   90.00
_cell.angle_beta   90.00
_cell.angle_gamma   90.00
#
_symmetry.space_group_name_H-M   'P 1'
#
loop_
_entity.id
_entity.type
_entity.pdbx_description
1 polymer ?
#
loop_
_entity_poly.entity_id
_entity_poly.type
_entity_poly.pdbx_seq_one_letter_code
_entity_poly.pdbx_strand_id
1 'polypeptide(L)'
;MTSLTMAKHLSLESLILFIIVAFPFFSAFAAAAASEEAISLLEWKATLRTRNNSVLSTWTLPSSKTSPCSTWHGVSCNSFGSVTRLNLSVSTVNGTLNPEKL
;
A
#
# COMPACT_ATOMS: atom_id res chain seq x y z
N MET A 1 18.95 7.12 44.56
CA MET A 1 17.88 6.28 43.96
C MET A 1 16.80 7.10 43.26
N THR A 2 16.50 8.33 43.72
CA THR A 2 15.48 9.26 43.16
C THR A 2 15.85 9.92 41.82
N SER A 3 17.13 10.20 41.58
CA SER A 3 17.60 10.80 40.31
C SER A 3 17.44 9.84 39.11
N LEU A 4 17.68 8.54 39.33
CA LEU A 4 17.50 7.50 38.31
C LEU A 4 16.03 7.31 37.91
N THR A 5 15.10 7.43 38.87
CA THR A 5 13.65 7.33 38.60
C THR A 5 13.13 8.54 37.82
N MET A 6 13.68 9.75 38.05
CA MET A 6 13.29 10.94 37.29
C MET A 6 13.82 10.93 35.85
N ALA A 7 15.07 10.49 35.64
CA ALA A 7 15.63 10.35 34.29
C ALA A 7 14.87 9.32 33.44
N LYS A 8 14.45 8.20 34.04
CA LYS A 8 13.60 7.20 33.37
C LYS A 8 12.21 7.75 33.01
N HIS A 9 11.62 8.55 33.88
CA HIS A 9 10.33 9.18 33.64
C HIS A 9 10.39 10.17 32.45
N LEU A 10 11.38 11.08 32.45
CA LEU A 10 11.61 12.02 31.36
C LEU A 10 11.94 11.31 30.04
N SER A 11 12.69 10.21 30.10
CA SER A 11 13.01 9.38 28.93
C SER A 11 11.78 8.67 28.35
N LEU A 12 10.84 8.21 29.19
CA LEU A 12 9.63 7.52 28.74
C LEU A 12 8.66 8.52 28.07
N GLU A 13 8.48 9.70 28.64
CA GLU A 13 7.65 10.78 28.07
C GLU A 13 8.14 11.19 26.67
N SER A 14 9.45 11.40 26.53
CA SER A 14 10.06 11.72 25.24
C SER A 14 9.86 10.61 24.19
N LEU A 15 9.99 9.34 24.60
CA LEU A 15 9.76 8.19 23.73
C LEU A 15 8.28 8.10 23.29
N ILE A 16 7.35 8.32 24.21
CA ILE A 16 5.91 8.31 23.92
C ILE A 16 5.56 9.42 22.93
N LEU A 17 6.03 10.65 23.16
CA LEU A 17 5.82 11.78 22.25
C LEU A 17 6.40 11.50 20.86
N PHE A 18 7.59 10.90 20.79
CA PHE A 18 8.21 10.53 19.52
C PHE A 18 7.36 9.51 18.74
N ILE A 19 6.85 8.46 19.41
CA ILE A 19 5.98 7.46 18.78
C ILE A 19 4.67 8.09 18.28
N ILE A 20 4.05 8.96 19.09
CA ILE A 20 2.79 9.63 18.73
C ILE A 20 2.93 10.48 17.46
N VAL A 21 4.10 11.10 17.25
CA VAL A 21 4.34 11.93 16.06
C VAL A 21 4.84 11.10 14.87
N ALA A 22 5.75 10.15 15.11
CA ALA A 22 6.37 9.37 14.06
C ALA A 22 5.40 8.36 13.43
N PHE A 23 4.61 7.66 14.25
CA PHE A 23 3.70 6.62 13.78
C PHE A 23 2.67 7.09 12.73
N PRO A 24 1.91 8.18 12.94
CA PRO A 24 0.96 8.67 11.95
C PRO A 24 1.67 9.11 10.66
N PHE A 25 2.87 9.70 10.77
CA PHE A 25 3.66 10.11 9.62
C PHE A 25 4.05 8.92 8.73
N PHE A 26 4.58 7.85 9.32
CA PHE A 26 4.91 6.62 8.58
C PHE A 26 3.66 5.96 7.97
N SER A 27 2.56 5.93 8.71
CA SER A 27 1.30 5.36 8.20
C SER A 27 0.72 6.15 7.02
N ALA A 28 0.81 7.48 7.05
CA ALA A 28 0.36 8.35 5.98
C ALA A 28 1.23 8.19 4.73
N PHE A 29 2.56 8.08 4.90
CA PHE A 29 3.48 7.83 3.80
C PHE A 29 3.20 6.49 3.11
N ALA A 30 3.03 5.41 3.89
CA ALA A 30 2.69 4.10 3.34
C ALA A 30 1.34 4.11 2.59
N ALA A 31 0.33 4.81 3.12
CA ALA A 31 -0.95 4.97 2.46
C ALA A 31 -0.85 5.77 1.13
N ALA A 32 0.00 6.79 1.09
CA ALA A 32 0.27 7.56 -0.13
C ALA A 32 0.96 6.70 -1.19
N ALA A 33 2.01 5.95 -0.82
CA ALA A 33 2.70 5.04 -1.73
C ALA A 33 1.76 3.98 -2.30
N ALA A 34 0.95 3.32 -1.45
CA ALA A 34 -0.04 2.34 -1.91
C ALA A 34 -1.12 2.96 -2.83
N SER A 35 -1.41 4.26 -2.68
CA SER A 35 -2.33 4.97 -3.57
C SER A 35 -1.71 5.25 -4.95
N GLU A 36 -0.42 5.59 -5.00
CA GLU A 36 0.33 5.77 -6.25
C GLU A 36 0.46 4.44 -7.00
N GLU A 37 0.81 3.36 -6.31
CA GLU A 37 0.85 1.99 -6.88
C GLU A 37 -0.53 1.57 -7.43
N ALA A 38 -1.62 1.92 -6.74
CA ALA A 38 -2.96 1.63 -7.25
C ALA A 38 -3.26 2.44 -8.53
N ILE A 39 -2.89 3.73 -8.58
CA ILE A 39 -3.10 4.56 -9.76
C ILE A 39 -2.31 4.00 -10.96
N SER A 40 -1.04 3.67 -10.78
CA SER A 40 -0.20 3.13 -11.86
C SER A 40 -0.74 1.81 -12.40
N LEU A 41 -1.24 0.93 -11.52
CA LEU A 41 -1.87 -0.32 -11.93
C LEU A 41 -3.20 -0.13 -12.68
N LEU A 42 -3.97 0.92 -12.37
CA LEU A 42 -5.19 1.26 -13.12
C LEU A 42 -4.86 1.82 -14.53
N GLU A 43 -3.79 2.60 -14.64
CA GLU A 43 -3.31 3.06 -15.95
C GLU A 43 -2.79 1.89 -16.78
N TRP A 44 -2.04 0.97 -16.15
CA TRP A 44 -1.62 -0.26 -16.80
C TRP A 44 -2.82 -1.11 -17.23
N LYS A 45 -3.83 -1.27 -16.37
CA LYS A 45 -5.09 -1.95 -16.71
C LYS A 45 -5.72 -1.40 -17.99
N ALA A 46 -5.66 -0.10 -18.24
CA ALA A 46 -6.22 0.51 -19.45
C ALA A 46 -5.50 0.09 -20.75
N THR A 47 -4.25 -0.38 -20.67
CA THR A 47 -3.50 -0.89 -21.83
C THR A 47 -3.75 -2.38 -22.10
N LEU A 48 -4.35 -3.09 -21.15
CA LEU A 48 -4.56 -4.52 -21.22
C LEU A 48 -5.77 -4.88 -22.10
N ARG A 49 -5.53 -5.68 -23.14
CA ARG A 49 -6.59 -6.39 -23.88
C ARG A 49 -6.87 -7.71 -23.17
N THR A 50 -8.08 -7.85 -22.62
CA THR A 50 -8.51 -9.06 -21.92
C THR A 50 -9.68 -9.73 -22.64
N ARG A 51 -9.62 -11.05 -22.80
CA ARG A 51 -10.78 -11.86 -23.24
C ARG A 51 -11.76 -12.11 -22.10
N ASN A 52 -11.29 -12.07 -20.86
CA ASN A 52 -12.06 -12.39 -19.66
C ASN A 52 -11.90 -11.23 -18.66
N ASN A 53 -12.89 -10.34 -18.63
CA ASN A 53 -12.84 -9.10 -17.84
C ASN A 53 -13.00 -9.34 -16.33
N SER A 54 -13.31 -10.57 -15.89
CA SER A 54 -13.66 -10.90 -14.51
C SER A 54 -12.51 -10.71 -13.51
N VAL A 55 -11.26 -10.86 -13.96
CA VAL A 55 -10.08 -10.72 -13.08
C VAL A 55 -9.76 -9.25 -12.82
N LEU A 56 -9.91 -8.40 -13.84
CA LEU A 56 -9.62 -6.96 -13.73
C LEU A 56 -10.83 -6.12 -13.34
N SER A 57 -12.04 -6.70 -13.28
CA SER A 57 -13.26 -5.95 -12.92
C SER A 57 -13.21 -5.41 -11.50
N THR A 58 -12.54 -6.11 -10.58
CA THR A 58 -12.37 -5.68 -9.18
C THR A 58 -11.32 -4.57 -9.01
N TRP A 59 -10.52 -4.30 -10.05
CA TRP A 59 -9.49 -3.26 -10.01
C TRP A 59 -10.17 -1.90 -10.23
N THR A 60 -10.64 -1.30 -9.16
CA THR A 60 -11.36 -0.02 -9.17
C THR A 60 -10.63 1.03 -8.36
N LEU A 61 -10.90 2.31 -8.64
CA LEU A 61 -10.38 3.42 -7.85
C LEU A 61 -10.63 3.16 -6.36
N PRO A 62 -9.58 3.19 -5.53
CA PRO A 62 -9.75 3.04 -4.11
C PRO A 62 -10.58 4.21 -3.59
N SER A 63 -11.79 3.91 -3.11
CA SER A 63 -12.60 4.88 -2.36
C SER A 63 -11.81 5.18 -1.09
N SER A 64 -11.23 6.39 -1.03
CA SER A 64 -10.25 6.88 -0.06
C SER A 64 -10.05 5.98 1.17
N LYS A 65 -8.82 5.41 1.28
CA LYS A 65 -8.28 4.54 2.36
C LYS A 65 -8.42 3.02 2.17
N THR A 66 -9.03 2.53 1.10
CA THR A 66 -9.07 1.07 0.85
C THR A 66 -7.87 0.66 0.00
N SER A 67 -7.00 -0.22 0.50
CA SER A 67 -5.84 -0.67 -0.27
C SER A 67 -6.26 -1.62 -1.41
N PRO A 68 -5.53 -1.62 -2.54
CA PRO A 68 -5.78 -2.59 -3.61
C PRO A 68 -5.63 -4.04 -3.11
N CYS A 69 -4.81 -4.26 -2.08
CA CYS A 69 -4.51 -5.57 -1.48
C CYS A 69 -5.74 -6.30 -0.91
N SER A 70 -6.77 -5.57 -0.47
CA SER A 70 -7.95 -6.17 0.16
C SER A 70 -9.12 -6.36 -0.81
N THR A 71 -9.12 -5.64 -1.93
CA THR A 71 -10.28 -5.55 -2.81
C THR A 71 -10.00 -6.04 -4.23
N TRP A 72 -8.75 -6.01 -4.68
CA TRP A 72 -8.41 -6.38 -6.05
C TRP A 72 -8.01 -7.85 -6.15
N HIS A 73 -8.67 -8.56 -7.06
CA HIS A 73 -8.33 -9.93 -7.38
C HIS A 73 -6.89 -10.03 -7.91
N GLY A 74 -6.16 -11.02 -7.39
CA GLY A 74 -4.81 -11.33 -7.85
C GLY A 74 -3.73 -10.36 -7.35
N VAL A 75 -4.05 -9.35 -6.56
CA VAL A 75 -3.08 -8.44 -5.96
C VAL A 75 -2.68 -8.95 -4.58
N SER A 76 -1.38 -8.95 -4.27
CA SER A 76 -0.88 -9.23 -2.92
C SER A 76 0.14 -8.20 -2.49
N CYS A 77 0.11 -7.84 -1.22
CA CYS A 77 0.95 -6.80 -0.66
C CYS A 77 1.84 -7.31 0.47
N ASN A 78 2.89 -6.56 0.76
CA ASN A 78 3.70 -6.74 1.95
C ASN A 78 2.97 -6.22 3.21
N SER A 79 3.61 -6.38 4.37
CA SER A 79 3.10 -5.92 5.67
C SER A 79 2.89 -4.41 5.77
N PHE A 80 3.49 -3.64 4.85
CA PHE A 80 3.36 -2.18 4.77
C PHE A 80 2.27 -1.73 3.78
N GLY A 81 1.57 -2.67 3.15
CA GLY A 81 0.48 -2.38 2.21
C GLY A 81 0.94 -2.09 0.77
N SER A 82 2.23 -2.23 0.47
CA SER A 82 2.77 -2.05 -0.89
C SER A 82 2.61 -3.32 -1.71
N VAL A 83 2.24 -3.17 -2.98
CA VAL A 83 1.98 -4.28 -3.91
C VAL A 83 3.28 -5.01 -4.23
N THR A 84 3.31 -6.32 -4.01
CA THR A 84 4.50 -7.16 -4.24
C THR A 84 4.27 -8.30 -5.23
N ARG A 85 3.00 -8.67 -5.49
CA ARG A 85 2.67 -9.71 -6.47
C ARG A 85 1.36 -9.41 -7.17
N LEU A 86 1.34 -9.75 -8.46
CA LEU A 86 0.18 -9.77 -9.33
C LEU A 86 0.02 -11.18 -9.90
N ASN A 87 -1.13 -11.79 -9.70
CA ASN A 87 -1.50 -13.08 -10.26
C ASN A 87 -2.61 -12.88 -11.30
N LEU A 88 -2.22 -12.97 -12.57
CA LEU A 88 -3.11 -12.85 -13.72
C LEU A 88 -3.19 -14.15 -14.53
N SER A 89 -2.73 -15.29 -13.99
CA SER A 89 -2.61 -16.54 -14.74
C SER A 89 -3.95 -17.11 -15.24
N VAL A 90 -5.06 -16.74 -14.57
CA VAL A 90 -6.42 -17.14 -14.94
C VAL A 90 -7.05 -16.25 -16.03
N SER A 91 -6.40 -15.14 -16.40
CA SER A 91 -6.82 -14.27 -17.48
C SER A 91 -5.82 -14.35 -18.64
N THR A 92 -6.31 -14.61 -19.85
CA THR A 92 -5.51 -14.34 -21.05
C THR A 92 -5.46 -12.83 -21.24
N VAL A 93 -4.43 -12.21 -20.69
CA VAL A 93 -4.16 -10.77 -20.76
C VAL A 93 -3.06 -10.53 -21.79
N ASN A 94 -3.25 -9.59 -22.71
CA ASN A 94 -2.20 -9.12 -23.61
C ASN A 94 -2.03 -7.60 -23.48
N GLY A 95 -0.80 -7.14 -23.28
CA GLY A 95 -0.46 -5.73 -23.08
C GLY A 95 0.97 -5.56 -22.58
N THR A 96 1.40 -4.31 -22.42
CA THR A 96 2.77 -3.98 -21.99
C THR A 96 2.73 -3.44 -20.56
N LEU A 97 3.54 -4.04 -19.68
CA LEU A 97 3.84 -3.47 -18.37
C LEU A 97 4.98 -2.47 -18.53
N ASN A 98 4.74 -1.20 -18.19
CA ASN A 98 5.75 -0.15 -18.24
C ASN A 98 6.31 0.07 -16.82
N PRO A 99 7.48 -0.48 -16.48
CA PRO A 99 8.03 -0.42 -15.12
C PRO A 99 8.42 1.00 -14.69
N GLU A 100 8.61 1.93 -15.62
CA GLU A 100 8.91 3.35 -15.32
C GLU A 100 7.73 4.11 -14.70
N LYS A 101 6.53 3.53 -14.73
CA LYS A 101 5.31 4.18 -14.26
C LYS A 101 4.72 3.52 -13.01
N LEU A 102 5.39 2.52 -12.45
CA LEU A 102 4.92 1.69 -11.33
C LEU A 102 5.42 2.17 -9.97
#